data_AF-A0A931VNM7-F1
#
_entry.id   AF-A0A931VNM7-F1
#
_cell.length_a   1.000
_cell.length_b   1.000
_cell.length_c   1.000
_cell.angle_alpha   90.00
_cell.angle_beta   90.00
_cell.angle_gamma   90.00
#
_symmetry.space_group_name_H-M   'P 1'
#
loop_
_entity.id
_entity.type
_entity.pdbx_description
1 polymer ?
#
loop_
_entity_poly.entity_id
_entity_poly.type
_entity_poly.pdbx_seq_one_letter_code
_entity_poly.pdbx_strand_id
1 'polypeptide(L)' 'GPFRGVDDLELATLNWVWWFNGIRLHGEIGHVPPVEYEASYYRHNSQQPDLVSG' A
#
# COMPACT_ATOMS: atom_id res chain seq x y z
N GLY A 1 -18.53 11.86 -19.37
CA GLY A 1 -17.66 11.84 -18.17
C GLY A 1 -16.25 12.26 -18.57
N PRO A 2 -15.32 12.44 -17.62
CA PRO A 2 -13.92 12.77 -17.92
C PRO A 2 -13.15 11.62 -18.57
N PHE A 3 -13.60 10.37 -18.37
CA PHE A 3 -13.01 9.18 -18.97
C PHE A 3 -13.71 8.84 -20.29
N ARG A 4 -12.93 8.59 -21.35
CA ARG A 4 -13.43 8.27 -22.69
C ARG A 4 -13.54 6.76 -22.95
N GLY A 5 -12.97 5.93 -22.07
CA GLY A 5 -13.01 4.47 -22.17
C GLY A 5 -12.43 3.78 -20.94
N VAL A 6 -12.36 2.45 -21.00
CA VAL A 6 -11.78 1.61 -19.92
C VAL A 6 -10.30 1.95 -19.72
N ASP A 7 -9.54 2.12 -20.79
CA ASP A 7 -8.11 2.46 -20.72
C ASP A 7 -7.84 3.75 -19.92
N ASP A 8 -8.65 4.80 -20.12
CA ASP A 8 -8.53 6.06 -19.38
C ASP A 8 -8.82 5.86 -17.88
N LEU A 9 -9.80 5.01 -17.57
CA LEU A 9 -10.18 4.70 -16.20
C LEU A 9 -9.09 3.87 -15.50
N GLU A 10 -8.59 2.83 -16.18
CA GLU A 10 -7.50 1.99 -15.70
C GLU A 10 -6.25 2.82 -15.41
N LEU A 11 -5.86 3.70 -16.33
CA LEU A 11 -4.71 4.58 -16.13
C LEU A 11 -4.92 5.52 -14.95
N ALA A 12 -6.11 6.11 -14.80
CA ALA A 12 -6.42 6.97 -13.66
C ALA A 12 -6.34 6.21 -12.33
N THR A 13 -6.89 4.99 -12.29
CA THR A 13 -6.83 4.13 -11.10
C THR A 13 -5.40 3.70 -10.79
N LEU A 14 -4.61 3.27 -11.78
CA LEU A 14 -3.22 2.88 -11.59
C LEU A 14 -2.37 4.03 -11.04
N ASN A 15 -2.55 5.24 -11.59
CA ASN A 15 -1.86 6.43 -11.08
C ASN A 15 -2.25 6.76 -9.64
N TRP A 16 -3.53 6.65 -9.30
CA TRP A 16 -4.00 6.87 -7.93
C TRP A 16 -3.41 5.84 -6.96
N VAL A 17 -3.43 4.55 -7.31
CA VAL A 17 -2.88 3.46 -6.49
C VAL A 17 -1.38 3.68 -6.26
N TRP A 18 -0.64 3.99 -7.33
CA TRP A 18 0.79 4.26 -7.24
C TRP A 18 1.10 5.42 -6.29
N TRP A 19 0.41 6.56 -6.45
CA TRP A 19 0.61 7.71 -5.58
C TRP A 19 0.22 7.41 -4.13
N PHE A 20 -0.94 6.80 -3.92
CA PHE A 20 -1.46 6.53 -2.58
C PHE A 20 -0.57 5.58 -1.79
N ASN A 21 -0.08 4.51 -2.42
CA ASN A 21 0.72 3.51 -1.74
C ASN A 21 2.21 3.89 -1.61
N GLY A 22 2.77 4.58 -2.61
CA GLY A 22 4.22 4.81 -2.70
C GLY A 22 4.69 6.23 -2.36
N ILE A 23 3.84 7.24 -2.47
CA ILE A 23 4.26 8.65 -2.38
C ILE A 23 3.54 9.41 -1.27
N ARG A 24 2.25 9.12 -1.05
CA ARG A 24 1.44 9.82 -0.05
C ARG A 24 1.91 9.48 1.36
N LEU A 25 2.29 10.51 2.14
CA LEU A 25 2.53 10.37 3.58
C LEU A 25 1.20 10.25 4.33
N HIS A 26 1.08 9.21 5.16
CA HIS A 26 -0.17 8.90 5.85
C HIS A 26 -0.05 9.10 7.37
N GLY A 27 -0.77 10.10 7.90
CA GLY A 27 -0.66 10.53 9.30
C GLY A 27 -0.94 9.42 10.34
N GLU A 28 -2.02 8.66 10.17
CA GLU A 28 -2.42 7.60 11.11
C GLU A 28 -1.39 6.47 11.26
N ILE A 29 -0.51 6.27 10.29
CA ILE A 29 0.50 5.20 10.29
C ILE A 29 1.92 5.74 10.53
N GLY A 30 2.02 6.92 11.16
CA GLY A 30 3.31 7.52 11.51
C GLY A 30 3.93 8.36 10.40
N HIS A 31 3.12 8.86 9.46
CA HIS A 31 3.55 9.79 8.42
C HIS A 31 4.56 9.19 7.42
N VAL A 32 4.39 7.92 7.09
CA VAL A 32 5.15 7.20 6.05
C VAL A 32 4.23 6.77 4.90
N PRO A 33 4.77 6.43 3.71
CA PRO A 33 4.00 5.76 2.67
C PRO A 33 3.44 4.42 3.15
N PRO A 34 2.20 4.04 2.76
CA PRO A 34 1.61 2.76 3.13
C PRO A 34 2.49 1.55 2.83
N VAL A 35 3.18 1.53 1.69
CA VAL A 35 4.06 0.41 1.31
C VAL A 35 5.22 0.21 2.29
N GLU A 36 5.75 1.30 2.87
CA GLU A 36 6.83 1.22 3.85
C GLU A 36 6.34 0.72 5.21
N TYR A 37 5.13 1.13 5.60
CA TYR A 37 4.48 0.64 6.80
C TYR A 37 4.22 -0.87 6.70
N GLU A 38 3.63 -1.33 5.59
CA GLU A 38 3.38 -2.75 5.35
C GLU A 38 4.69 -3.56 5.30
N ALA A 39 5.71 -3.08 4.58
CA ALA A 39 7.01 -3.73 4.54
C ALA A 39 7.62 -3.87 5.94
N SER A 40 7.45 -2.87 6.80
CA SER A 40 7.89 -2.94 8.19
C SER A 40 7.07 -3.94 9.00
N TYR A 41 5.74 -3.93 8.86
CA TYR A 41 4.85 -4.89 9.53
C TYR A 41 5.20 -6.35 9.17
N TYR A 42 5.30 -6.65 7.87
CA TYR A 42 5.63 -8.02 7.42
C TYR A 42 7.04 -8.45 7.80
N ARG A 43 8.03 -7.55 7.86
CA ARG A 43 9.36 -7.89 8.40
C ARG A 43 9.29 -8.33 9.86
N HIS A 44 8.53 -7.62 10.71
CA HIS A 44 8.39 -8.01 12.11
C HIS A 44 7.60 -9.32 12.27
N ASN A 45 6.52 -9.50 11.51
CA ASN A 45 5.69 -10.71 11.59
C ASN A 45 6.38 -11.95 11.03
N SER A 46 7.15 -11.83 9.95
CA SER A 46 7.95 -12.94 9.41
C SER A 46 9.12 -13.34 10.31
N GLN A 47 9.47 -12.49 11.28
CA GLN A 47 10.45 -12.77 12.32
C GLN A 47 9.84 -13.31 13.62
N GLN A 48 8.51 -13.34 13.77
CA GLN A 48 7.87 -14.06 14.87
C GLN A 48 7.95 -15.57 14.54
N PRO A 49 8.71 -16.37 15.30
CA PRO A 49 8.64 -17.82 15.16
C PRO A 49 7.20 -18.23 15.48
N ASP A 50 6.62 -19.15 14.71
CA ASP A 50 5.31 -19.76 15.01
C ASP A 50 5.34 -20.39 16.41
N LEU A 51 4.95 -19.62 17.44
CA LEU A 51 4.79 -20.12 18.81
C LEU A 51 3.46 -20.85 19.01
N VAL A 52 2.83 -21.33 17.92
CA VAL A 52 1.57 -22.09 17.95
C VAL A 52 1.69 -23.37 17.13
N SER A 53 2.58 -24.26 17.55
CA SER A 53 2.51 -25.69 17.19
C SER A 53 3.09 -26.51 18.33
N GLY A 54 2.29 -26.63 19.39
CA GLY A 54 2.39 -27.68 20.40
C GLY A 54 1.12 -28.52 20.35
#